data_AF-A0A932CWE8-F1
#
_entry.id   AF-A0A932CWE8-F1
#
_cell.length_a   1.000
_cell.length_b   1.000
_cell.length_c   1.000
_cell.angle_alpha   90.00
_cell.angle_beta   90.00
_cell.angle_gamma   90.00
#
_symmetry.space_group_name_H-M   'P 1'
#
loop_
_entity.id
_entity.type
_entity.pdbx_description
1 polymer ?
#
loop_
_entity_poly.entity_id
_entity_poly.type
_entity_poly.pdbx_seq_one_letter_code
_entity_poly.pdbx_strand_id
1 'polypeptide(L)'
;MQDEESSEIWVEVDGIAVGLVDDARAVIVEGPGGRHVHDHSLCGTLPGQVIFDRASFASWVRGCMPLVHRAVERGRLAGSFNVDDWSFPDDPSAFRRDWFGAINEPPAQIDIGALELDILGRRSRPKGPEVPELTLVMGPVASGKTTLRRSRLASHVPIDPAELYLMLTLGDTKVPANIGRLLQEAGRAVALAALRERRHVVLEVLPSRLAHPRLMDALQRVKALGYRMSILCCDVPLDVSLERNRKRADREISAVHTEIDAISWVRHALREIEQDLAARRSNERGAESGI
;
A
#
# COMPACT_ATOMS: atom_id res chain seq x y z
N MET A 1 -1.35 -37.36 -14.63
CA MET A 1 -0.37 -36.32 -14.24
C MET A 1 -0.50 -35.27 -15.32
N GLN A 2 -1.28 -34.23 -15.06
CA GLN A 2 -1.47 -33.13 -16.01
C GLN A 2 -0.29 -32.18 -15.78
N ASP A 3 0.44 -31.83 -16.85
CA ASP A 3 1.48 -30.82 -16.79
C ASP A 3 0.82 -29.49 -16.42
N GLU A 4 1.24 -28.89 -15.30
CA GLU A 4 0.84 -27.53 -14.94
C GLU A 4 1.50 -26.57 -15.94
N GLU A 5 0.68 -25.95 -16.80
CA GLU A 5 1.16 -24.89 -17.70
C GLU A 5 1.64 -23.69 -16.87
N SER A 6 2.95 -23.46 -16.88
CA SER A 6 3.57 -22.26 -16.29
C SER A 6 3.04 -21.01 -16.97
N SER A 7 2.49 -20.07 -16.20
CA SER A 7 2.02 -18.79 -16.73
C SER A 7 3.20 -17.82 -16.90
N GLU A 8 3.44 -17.37 -18.13
CA GLU A 8 4.46 -16.37 -18.46
C GLU A 8 3.82 -15.03 -18.85
N ILE A 9 4.33 -13.91 -18.34
CA ILE A 9 3.93 -12.56 -18.75
C ILE A 9 5.13 -11.89 -19.42
N TRP A 10 4.98 -11.47 -20.68
CA TRP A 10 6.06 -10.90 -21.48
C TRP A 10 5.86 -9.42 -21.78
N VAL A 11 6.94 -8.65 -21.75
CA VAL A 11 7.01 -7.27 -22.23
C VAL A 11 8.21 -7.13 -23.16
N GLU A 12 7.99 -6.65 -24.38
CA GLU A 12 9.07 -6.37 -25.34
C GLU A 12 9.44 -4.88 -25.30
N VAL A 13 10.74 -4.60 -25.17
CA VAL A 13 11.29 -3.24 -25.20
C VAL A 13 12.55 -3.23 -26.07
N ASP A 14 12.53 -2.47 -27.17
CA ASP A 14 13.64 -2.32 -28.12
C ASP A 14 14.24 -3.65 -28.61
N GLY A 15 13.38 -4.64 -28.88
CA GLY A 15 13.79 -5.97 -29.38
C GLY A 15 14.33 -6.91 -28.29
N ILE A 16 14.13 -6.56 -27.01
CA ILE A 16 14.42 -7.42 -25.86
C ILE A 16 13.11 -7.78 -25.19
N ALA A 17 12.80 -9.07 -25.15
CA ALA A 17 11.65 -9.61 -24.45
C ALA A 17 12.01 -9.91 -22.99
N VAL A 18 11.28 -9.31 -22.05
CA VAL A 18 11.40 -9.58 -20.62
C VAL A 18 10.16 -10.33 -20.16
N GLY A 19 10.34 -11.59 -19.79
CA GLY A 19 9.32 -12.50 -19.30
C GLY A 19 9.38 -12.64 -17.77
N LEU A 20 8.23 -12.57 -17.10
CA LEU A 20 8.07 -13.02 -15.72
C LEU A 20 7.43 -14.40 -15.75
N VAL A 21 8.05 -15.37 -15.09
CA VAL A 21 7.57 -16.76 -15.02
C VAL A 21 7.19 -17.12 -13.60
N ASP A 22 6.06 -17.81 -13.45
CA ASP A 22 5.52 -18.36 -12.20
C ASP A 22 5.52 -17.34 -11.04
N ASP A 23 4.64 -16.33 -11.11
CA ASP A 23 4.52 -15.28 -10.08
C ASP A 23 5.84 -14.52 -9.78
N ALA A 24 6.64 -14.28 -10.82
CA ALA A 24 7.93 -13.59 -10.74
C ALA A 24 9.03 -14.36 -9.97
N ARG A 25 8.93 -15.69 -9.89
CA ARG A 25 10.02 -16.55 -9.38
C ARG A 25 11.25 -16.52 -10.27
N ALA A 26 11.07 -16.28 -11.56
CA ALA A 26 12.16 -16.07 -12.48
C ALA A 26 11.89 -14.86 -13.39
N VAL A 27 12.96 -14.14 -13.72
CA VAL A 27 12.95 -13.15 -14.80
C VAL A 27 13.70 -13.75 -15.97
N ILE A 28 13.05 -13.80 -17.11
CA ILE A 28 13.63 -14.23 -18.38
C ILE A 28 13.91 -12.99 -19.19
N VAL A 29 15.14 -12.85 -19.66
CA VAL A 29 15.52 -11.80 -20.60
C VAL A 29 15.96 -12.50 -21.87
N GLU A 30 15.25 -12.25 -22.95
CA GLU A 30 15.50 -12.83 -24.26
C GLU A 30 15.80 -11.72 -25.26
N GLY A 31 16.95 -11.80 -25.92
CA GLY A 31 17.38 -10.83 -26.92
C GLY A 31 18.33 -11.47 -27.94
N PRO A 32 18.97 -10.67 -28.81
CA PRO A 32 19.82 -11.17 -29.90
C PRO A 32 20.99 -12.07 -29.47
N GLY A 33 21.39 -11.99 -28.19
CA GLY A 33 22.45 -12.81 -27.58
C GLY A 33 21.97 -14.14 -26.97
N GLY A 34 20.66 -14.43 -27.01
CA GLY A 34 20.06 -15.64 -26.45
C GLY A 34 19.19 -15.39 -25.22
N ARG A 35 18.60 -16.48 -24.70
CA ARG A 35 17.70 -16.49 -23.53
C ARG A 35 18.51 -16.64 -22.24
N HIS A 36 18.31 -15.71 -21.31
CA HIS A 36 18.90 -15.74 -19.98
C HIS A 36 17.80 -15.82 -18.93
N VAL A 37 17.90 -16.82 -18.04
CA VAL A 37 16.95 -17.03 -16.94
C VAL A 37 17.63 -16.68 -15.63
N HIS A 38 17.05 -15.74 -14.90
CA HIS A 38 17.47 -15.38 -13.55
C HIS A 38 16.45 -15.94 -12.56
N ASP A 39 16.84 -17.03 -11.89
CA ASP A 39 16.02 -17.68 -10.87
C ASP A 39 16.19 -16.97 -9.52
N HIS A 40 15.09 -16.48 -8.96
CA HIS A 40 15.03 -15.78 -7.68
C HIS A 40 14.60 -16.69 -6.51
N SER A 41 14.48 -18.01 -6.74
CA SER A 41 14.17 -19.01 -5.71
C SER A 41 15.13 -19.01 -4.51
N LEU A 42 16.34 -18.44 -4.67
CA LEU A 42 17.38 -18.35 -3.62
C LEU A 42 17.30 -17.08 -2.75
N CYS A 43 16.44 -16.11 -3.04
CA CYS A 43 16.40 -14.83 -2.31
C CYS A 43 15.46 -14.83 -1.07
N GLY A 44 14.89 -15.97 -0.67
CA GLY A 44 14.11 -16.09 0.57
C GLY A 44 12.77 -15.33 0.57
N THR A 45 12.38 -14.73 -0.55
CA THR A 45 11.03 -14.22 -0.77
C THR A 45 10.13 -15.38 -1.17
N LEU A 46 9.10 -15.65 -0.36
CA LEU A 46 8.07 -16.63 -0.69
C LEU A 46 7.32 -16.23 -1.97
N PRO A 47 6.77 -17.20 -2.73
CA PRO A 47 6.01 -16.94 -3.96
C PRO A 47 4.79 -16.06 -3.69
N GLY A 48 4.59 -15.04 -4.51
CA GLY A 48 3.44 -14.16 -4.43
C GLY A 48 3.79 -12.70 -4.73
N GLN A 49 3.42 -12.28 -5.95
CA GLN A 49 3.18 -10.90 -6.39
C GLN A 49 4.17 -9.82 -5.88
N VAL A 50 5.23 -9.58 -6.64
CA VAL A 50 6.02 -8.35 -6.51
C VAL A 50 5.29 -7.21 -7.23
N ILE A 51 4.44 -6.48 -6.50
CA ILE A 51 3.81 -5.25 -7.01
C ILE A 51 4.83 -4.11 -6.87
N PHE A 52 5.42 -3.68 -7.97
CA PHE A 52 6.21 -2.46 -7.98
C PHE A 52 5.30 -1.24 -8.19
N ASP A 53 5.29 -0.28 -7.27
CA ASP A 53 4.85 1.08 -7.61
C ASP A 53 5.86 1.73 -8.57
N ARG A 54 5.49 2.80 -9.30
CA ARG A 54 6.38 3.45 -10.30
C ARG A 54 7.76 3.78 -9.73
N ALA A 55 7.83 4.19 -8.46
CA ALA A 55 9.10 4.53 -7.80
C ALA A 55 9.92 3.27 -7.45
N SER A 56 9.25 2.20 -7.06
CA SER A 56 9.84 0.91 -6.68
C SER A 56 10.27 0.12 -7.92
N PHE A 57 9.51 0.20 -9.02
CA PHE A 57 9.90 -0.37 -10.32
C PHE A 57 11.09 0.40 -10.86
N ALA A 58 11.03 1.73 -10.89
CA ALA A 58 12.17 2.55 -11.32
C ALA A 58 13.39 2.37 -10.41
N SER A 59 13.22 2.16 -9.10
CA SER A 59 14.31 1.85 -8.18
C SER A 59 14.85 0.44 -8.38
N TRP A 60 14.00 -0.53 -8.70
CA TRP A 60 14.38 -1.91 -8.98
C TRP A 60 15.12 -2.00 -10.32
N VAL A 61 14.57 -1.41 -11.39
CA VAL A 61 15.23 -1.23 -12.67
C VAL A 61 16.59 -0.56 -12.46
N ARG A 62 16.66 0.57 -11.75
CA ARG A 62 17.95 1.23 -11.43
C ARG A 62 18.90 0.36 -10.61
N GLY A 63 18.40 -0.50 -9.73
CA GLY A 63 19.20 -1.47 -8.97
C GLY A 63 19.72 -2.63 -9.84
N CYS A 64 18.97 -3.01 -10.88
CA CYS A 64 19.33 -4.03 -11.85
C CYS A 64 20.22 -3.47 -12.98
N MET A 65 20.19 -2.18 -13.27
CA MET A 65 20.99 -1.54 -14.32
C MET A 65 22.51 -1.78 -14.19
N PRO A 66 23.15 -1.78 -13.00
CA PRO A 66 24.55 -2.15 -12.86
C PRO A 66 24.88 -3.61 -13.23
N LEU A 67 23.88 -4.51 -13.20
CA LEU A 67 24.04 -5.90 -13.66
C LEU A 67 23.91 -5.99 -15.17
N VAL A 68 22.96 -5.24 -15.76
CA VAL A 68 22.78 -5.11 -17.21
C VAL A 68 24.02 -4.46 -17.85
N HIS A 69 24.53 -3.36 -17.29
CA HIS A 69 25.77 -2.71 -17.75
C HIS A 69 26.97 -3.67 -17.69
N ARG A 70 27.14 -4.42 -16.59
CA ARG A 70 28.23 -5.42 -16.50
C ARG A 70 28.07 -6.56 -17.49
N ALA A 71 26.85 -6.91 -17.88
CA ALA A 71 26.61 -7.91 -18.92
C ALA A 71 26.96 -7.36 -20.32
N VAL A 72 26.65 -6.09 -20.60
CA VAL A 72 27.05 -5.38 -21.84
C VAL A 72 28.57 -5.22 -21.93
N GLU A 73 29.24 -4.76 -20.87
CA GLU A 73 30.71 -4.61 -20.81
C GLU A 73 31.45 -5.94 -21.03
N ARG A 74 30.84 -7.06 -20.66
CA ARG A 74 31.38 -8.41 -20.84
C ARG A 74 31.03 -9.01 -22.20
N GLY A 75 30.42 -8.23 -23.10
CA GLY A 75 30.01 -8.68 -24.44
C GLY A 75 28.90 -9.73 -24.43
N ARG A 76 28.15 -9.84 -23.33
CA ARG A 76 27.05 -10.83 -23.18
C ARG A 76 25.70 -10.29 -23.63
N LEU A 77 25.59 -8.98 -23.85
CA LEU A 77 24.44 -8.30 -24.42
C LEU A 77 24.96 -7.32 -25.48
N ALA A 78 24.29 -7.22 -26.63
CA ALA A 78 24.62 -6.29 -27.70
C ALA A 78 23.73 -5.04 -27.60
N GLY A 79 24.34 -3.84 -27.62
CA GLY A 79 23.65 -2.54 -27.60
C GLY A 79 24.17 -1.57 -26.53
N SER A 80 23.91 -0.27 -26.72
CA SER A 80 24.13 0.78 -25.71
C SER A 80 22.81 1.18 -25.07
N PHE A 81 22.73 1.15 -23.74
CA PHE A 81 21.54 1.54 -22.99
C PHE A 81 21.72 2.94 -22.39
N ASN A 82 20.77 3.84 -22.63
CA ASN A 82 20.69 5.14 -21.99
C ASN A 82 19.38 5.25 -21.21
N VAL A 83 19.47 5.40 -19.89
CA VAL A 83 18.32 5.46 -18.99
C VAL A 83 17.55 6.78 -19.13
N ASP A 84 18.22 7.82 -19.63
CA ASP A 84 17.63 9.15 -19.76
C ASP A 84 16.67 9.28 -20.95
N ASP A 85 16.66 8.30 -21.87
CA ASP A 85 15.75 8.24 -23.02
C ASP A 85 14.41 7.54 -22.71
N TRP A 86 14.20 7.11 -21.46
CA TRP A 86 12.95 6.48 -21.02
C TRP A 86 11.83 7.52 -20.82
N SER A 87 10.87 7.55 -21.74
CA SER A 87 9.59 8.21 -21.50
C SER A 87 8.57 7.20 -20.96
N PHE A 88 8.06 7.43 -19.76
CA PHE A 88 6.92 6.68 -19.22
C PHE A 88 5.63 7.36 -19.72
N PRO A 89 4.58 6.59 -20.09
CA PRO A 89 3.26 7.18 -20.27
C PRO A 89 2.82 7.86 -18.96
N ASP A 90 2.22 9.05 -19.08
CA ASP A 90 1.82 9.88 -17.94
C ASP A 90 0.69 9.27 -17.10
N ASP A 91 0.06 8.19 -17.60
CA ASP A 91 -1.06 7.51 -16.95
C ASP A 91 -0.67 6.11 -16.41
N PRO A 92 -0.45 5.96 -15.09
CA PRO A 92 -0.20 4.67 -14.43
C PRO A 92 -1.39 3.70 -14.47
N SER A 93 -2.58 4.14 -14.86
CA SER A 93 -3.78 3.31 -14.91
C SER A 93 -3.78 2.30 -16.05
N ALA A 94 -3.00 2.56 -17.11
CA ALA A 94 -2.84 1.65 -18.24
C ALA A 94 -2.19 0.31 -17.83
N PHE A 95 -1.29 0.31 -16.83
CA PHE A 95 -0.61 -0.89 -16.35
C PHE A 95 -1.43 -1.74 -15.36
N ARG A 96 -2.53 -1.21 -14.82
CA ARG A 96 -3.36 -1.89 -13.81
C ARG A 96 -4.54 -2.68 -14.38
N ARG A 97 -4.85 -2.52 -15.67
CA ARG A 97 -6.09 -3.08 -16.26
C ARG A 97 -6.06 -4.59 -16.46
N ASP A 98 -4.89 -5.19 -16.68
CA ASP A 98 -4.85 -6.58 -17.17
C ASP A 98 -4.76 -7.64 -16.06
N TRP A 99 -4.65 -7.24 -14.78
CA TRP A 99 -4.41 -8.18 -13.67
C TRP A 99 -5.65 -8.60 -12.87
N PHE A 100 -6.76 -7.89 -13.03
CA PHE A 100 -8.03 -8.30 -12.46
C PHE A 100 -8.96 -8.67 -13.61
N GLY A 101 -8.98 -9.97 -13.92
CA GLY A 101 -9.68 -10.52 -15.08
C GLY A 101 -11.04 -9.87 -15.33
N ALA A 102 -11.29 -9.57 -16.61
CA ALA A 102 -12.60 -9.22 -17.09
C ALA A 102 -13.58 -10.33 -16.70
N ILE A 103 -14.50 -10.06 -15.76
CA ILE A 103 -15.84 -10.65 -15.63
C ILE A 103 -16.59 -9.96 -14.48
N ASN A 104 -17.85 -9.64 -14.79
CA ASN A 104 -18.99 -9.18 -13.99
C ASN A 104 -19.00 -7.72 -13.51
N GLU A 105 -20.20 -7.16 -13.70
CA GLU A 105 -20.61 -5.76 -13.60
C GLU A 105 -19.91 -4.99 -12.46
N PRO A 106 -19.58 -3.70 -12.69
CA PRO A 106 -19.08 -2.87 -11.60
C PRO A 106 -20.07 -2.98 -10.43
N PRO A 107 -19.60 -3.23 -9.20
CA PRO A 107 -20.50 -3.25 -8.06
C PRO A 107 -21.31 -1.96 -8.07
N ALA A 108 -22.61 -2.08 -7.77
CA ALA A 108 -23.52 -0.94 -7.63
C ALA A 108 -22.77 0.20 -6.93
N GLN A 109 -22.80 1.39 -7.56
CA GLN A 109 -21.98 2.55 -7.22
C GLN A 109 -21.85 2.72 -5.70
N ILE A 110 -20.69 2.33 -5.14
CA ILE A 110 -20.46 2.44 -3.70
C ILE A 110 -20.36 3.93 -3.37
N ASP A 111 -21.28 4.43 -2.54
CA ASP A 111 -21.25 5.79 -2.04
C ASP A 111 -20.17 5.90 -0.95
N ILE A 112 -19.02 6.45 -1.34
CA ILE A 112 -17.89 6.69 -0.43
C ILE A 112 -18.29 7.64 0.70
N GLY A 113 -19.17 8.62 0.43
CA GLY A 113 -19.66 9.53 1.45
C GLY A 113 -20.51 8.80 2.49
N ALA A 114 -21.37 7.88 2.07
CA ALA A 114 -22.13 7.04 2.99
C ALA A 114 -21.22 6.13 3.84
N LEU A 115 -20.18 5.55 3.24
CA LEU A 115 -19.19 4.74 3.97
C LEU A 115 -18.42 5.57 5.00
N GLU A 116 -17.97 6.76 4.62
CA GLU A 116 -17.29 7.70 5.51
C GLU A 116 -18.20 8.03 6.71
N LEU A 117 -19.46 8.38 6.45
CA LEU A 117 -20.45 8.67 7.50
C LEU A 117 -20.71 7.48 8.41
N ASP A 118 -20.77 6.26 7.87
CA ASP A 118 -20.96 5.05 8.67
C ASP A 118 -19.76 4.80 9.60
N ILE A 119 -18.53 4.90 9.06
CA ILE A 119 -17.30 4.71 9.82
C ILE A 119 -17.15 5.78 10.91
N LEU A 120 -17.38 7.05 10.56
CA LEU A 120 -17.23 8.17 11.50
C LEU A 120 -18.41 8.30 12.46
N GLY A 121 -19.60 7.86 12.06
CA GLY A 121 -20.83 7.91 12.86
C GLY A 121 -20.86 6.85 13.96
N ARG A 122 -20.28 5.68 13.71
CA ARG A 122 -20.16 4.61 14.72
C ARG A 122 -19.07 4.85 15.77
N ARG A 123 -18.17 5.81 15.53
CA ARG A 123 -16.98 6.05 16.37
C ARG A 123 -17.10 7.40 17.06
N SER A 124 -16.85 7.45 18.37
CA SER A 124 -17.02 8.68 19.14
C SER A 124 -16.01 9.75 18.74
N ARG A 125 -16.47 10.99 18.53
CA ARG A 125 -15.58 12.16 18.63
C ARG A 125 -15.01 12.21 20.05
N PRO A 126 -13.76 12.67 20.24
CA PRO A 126 -13.27 13.01 21.57
C PRO A 126 -14.28 13.94 22.23
N LYS A 127 -14.70 13.65 23.46
CA LYS A 127 -15.71 14.47 24.14
C LYS A 127 -15.01 15.58 24.92
N GLY A 128 -15.22 16.84 24.52
CA GLY A 128 -14.69 18.00 25.24
C GLY A 128 -13.18 18.25 25.00
N PRO A 129 -12.37 18.58 26.03
CA PRO A 129 -10.96 18.97 25.87
C PRO A 129 -10.01 17.77 25.61
N GLU A 130 -10.55 16.62 25.22
CA GLU A 130 -9.77 15.41 25.01
C GLU A 130 -8.82 15.57 23.83
N VAL A 131 -7.53 15.34 24.09
CA VAL A 131 -6.47 15.40 23.08
C VAL A 131 -6.63 14.19 22.14
N PRO A 132 -6.73 14.39 20.81
CA PRO A 132 -6.87 13.27 19.90
C PRO A 132 -5.65 12.36 19.97
N GLU A 133 -5.87 11.06 19.83
CA GLU A 133 -4.82 10.04 19.94
C GLU A 133 -4.64 9.32 18.60
N LEU A 134 -3.39 9.13 18.17
CA LEU A 134 -3.04 8.16 17.15
C LEU A 134 -2.37 6.97 17.83
N THR A 135 -3.02 5.81 17.74
CA THR A 135 -2.53 4.56 18.30
C THR A 135 -1.98 3.68 17.18
N LEU A 136 -0.71 3.27 17.29
CA LEU A 136 -0.13 2.25 16.44
C LEU A 136 -0.37 0.87 17.07
N VAL A 137 -1.04 -0.02 16.36
CA VAL A 137 -1.18 -1.42 16.78
C VAL A 137 -0.13 -2.25 16.04
N MET A 138 0.76 -2.87 16.80
CA MET A 138 1.93 -3.56 16.28
C MET A 138 1.94 -5.03 16.69
N GLY A 139 2.56 -5.89 15.90
CA GLY A 139 2.70 -7.31 16.19
C GLY A 139 2.93 -8.14 14.92
N PRO A 140 3.43 -9.38 15.05
CA PRO A 140 3.73 -10.23 13.91
C PRO A 140 2.48 -10.54 13.08
N VAL A 141 2.66 -11.09 11.87
CA VAL A 141 1.55 -11.57 11.05
C VAL A 141 0.72 -12.62 11.80
N ALA A 142 -0.61 -12.55 11.65
CA ALA A 142 -1.56 -13.43 12.35
C ALA A 142 -1.51 -13.43 13.91
N SER A 143 -0.92 -12.39 14.52
CA SER A 143 -0.89 -12.26 16.00
C SER A 143 -2.23 -11.95 16.67
N GLY A 144 -3.21 -11.45 15.90
CA GLY A 144 -4.49 -11.00 16.45
C GLY A 144 -4.57 -9.49 16.68
N LYS A 145 -3.76 -8.68 15.97
CA LYS A 145 -3.82 -7.21 15.97
C LYS A 145 -5.24 -6.67 15.82
N THR A 146 -5.98 -7.17 14.82
CA THR A 146 -7.38 -6.77 14.58
C THR A 146 -8.29 -7.06 15.78
N THR A 147 -8.12 -8.21 16.45
CA THR A 147 -8.86 -8.56 17.67
C THR A 147 -8.50 -7.62 18.83
N LEU A 148 -7.21 -7.34 19.02
CA LEU A 148 -6.74 -6.41 20.03
C LEU A 148 -7.27 -4.99 19.81
N ARG A 149 -7.23 -4.52 18.57
CA ARG A 149 -7.78 -3.23 18.15
C ARG A 149 -9.28 -3.14 18.39
N ARG A 150 -10.06 -4.14 17.97
CA ARG A 150 -11.52 -4.15 18.16
C ARG A 150 -11.92 -4.16 19.63
N SER A 151 -11.14 -4.83 20.49
CA SER A 151 -11.43 -4.89 21.92
C SER A 151 -10.99 -3.64 22.70
N ARG A 152 -9.81 -3.08 22.41
CA ARG A 152 -9.24 -1.95 23.19
C ARG A 152 -9.46 -0.58 22.57
N LEU A 153 -9.67 -0.52 21.26
CA LEU A 153 -9.73 0.72 20.46
C LEU A 153 -11.02 0.79 19.65
N ALA A 154 -12.13 0.26 20.20
CA ALA A 154 -13.45 0.28 19.58
C ALA A 154 -13.97 1.69 19.29
N SER A 155 -13.48 2.72 19.98
CA SER A 155 -13.82 4.12 19.71
C SER A 155 -12.97 4.78 18.62
N HIS A 156 -11.82 4.18 18.25
CA HIS A 156 -10.89 4.78 17.30
C HIS A 156 -11.34 4.54 15.86
N VAL A 157 -11.11 5.53 15.00
CA VAL A 157 -11.31 5.38 13.55
C VAL A 157 -10.15 4.57 12.97
N PRO A 158 -10.43 3.41 12.36
CA PRO A 158 -9.39 2.60 11.76
C PRO A 158 -8.98 3.15 10.40
N ILE A 159 -7.68 3.36 10.23
CA ILE A 159 -7.06 3.59 8.93
C ILE A 159 -6.37 2.28 8.55
N ASP A 160 -7.18 1.27 8.24
CA ASP A 160 -6.77 -0.11 8.01
C ASP A 160 -7.39 -0.61 6.69
N PRO A 161 -6.58 -0.88 5.65
CA PRO A 161 -7.09 -1.33 4.37
C PRO A 161 -7.81 -2.67 4.44
N ALA A 162 -7.42 -3.57 5.36
CA ALA A 162 -8.08 -4.86 5.50
C ALA A 162 -9.52 -4.69 6.02
N GLU A 163 -9.72 -3.80 6.99
CA GLU A 163 -11.06 -3.48 7.48
C GLU A 163 -11.89 -2.71 6.47
N LEU A 164 -11.30 -1.71 5.81
CA LEU A 164 -12.01 -0.95 4.76
C LEU A 164 -12.42 -1.86 3.61
N TYR A 165 -11.57 -2.79 3.20
CA TYR A 165 -11.93 -3.79 2.21
C TYR A 165 -13.15 -4.61 2.68
N LEU A 166 -13.12 -5.15 3.90
CA LEU A 166 -14.24 -5.95 4.42
C LEU A 166 -15.55 -5.14 4.50
N MET A 167 -15.46 -3.84 4.78
CA MET A 167 -16.62 -2.94 4.77
C MET A 167 -17.14 -2.72 3.34
N LEU A 168 -16.24 -2.47 2.39
CA LEU A 168 -16.57 -2.25 0.98
C LEU A 168 -17.16 -3.50 0.30
N THR A 169 -16.74 -4.70 0.71
CA THR A 169 -17.26 -5.96 0.17
C THR A 169 -18.44 -6.52 0.96
N LEU A 170 -18.92 -5.81 1.99
CA LEU A 170 -19.97 -6.29 2.90
C LEU A 170 -19.64 -7.65 3.53
N GLY A 171 -18.35 -7.90 3.78
CA GLY A 171 -17.84 -9.17 4.30
C GLY A 171 -17.62 -10.26 3.23
N ASP A 172 -17.88 -10.00 1.95
CA ASP A 172 -17.49 -10.93 0.88
C ASP A 172 -15.96 -10.96 0.76
N THR A 173 -15.44 -12.18 0.63
CA THR A 173 -14.00 -12.44 0.48
C THR A 173 -13.58 -12.47 -1.00
N LYS A 174 -14.54 -12.43 -1.93
CA LYS A 174 -14.24 -12.25 -3.36
C LYS A 174 -13.82 -10.80 -3.61
N VAL A 175 -12.68 -10.63 -4.27
CA VAL A 175 -12.06 -9.34 -4.62
C VAL A 175 -12.68 -8.83 -5.92
N PRO A 176 -13.48 -7.75 -5.92
CA PRO A 176 -13.96 -7.14 -7.17
C PRO A 176 -12.79 -6.55 -7.96
N ALA A 177 -12.83 -6.61 -9.29
CA ALA A 177 -11.73 -6.15 -10.15
C ALA A 177 -11.33 -4.67 -9.92
N ASN A 178 -12.30 -3.83 -9.53
CA ASN A 178 -12.09 -2.39 -9.30
C ASN A 178 -11.89 -2.02 -7.82
N ILE A 179 -11.80 -2.99 -6.92
CA ILE A 179 -11.77 -2.71 -5.47
C ILE A 179 -10.52 -1.95 -5.07
N GLY A 180 -9.40 -2.14 -5.77
CA GLY A 180 -8.17 -1.41 -5.49
C GLY A 180 -8.34 0.10 -5.61
N ARG A 181 -9.05 0.59 -6.63
CA ARG A 181 -9.31 2.03 -6.79
C ARG A 181 -10.26 2.55 -5.71
N LEU A 182 -11.36 1.84 -5.49
CA LEU A 182 -12.36 2.21 -4.48
C LEU A 182 -11.76 2.22 -3.06
N LEU A 183 -10.92 1.24 -2.74
CA LEU A 183 -10.22 1.15 -1.46
C LEU A 183 -9.27 2.34 -1.26
N GLN A 184 -8.58 2.78 -2.31
CA GLN A 184 -7.70 3.96 -2.24
C GLN A 184 -8.48 5.26 -2.05
N GLU A 185 -9.58 5.43 -2.78
CA GLU A 185 -10.44 6.62 -2.67
C GLU A 185 -11.09 6.67 -1.28
N ALA A 186 -11.69 5.57 -0.82
CA ALA A 186 -12.29 5.44 0.51
C ALA A 186 -11.27 5.62 1.64
N GLY A 187 -10.10 4.99 1.54
CA GLY A 187 -9.06 5.10 2.55
C GLY A 187 -8.52 6.52 2.71
N ARG A 188 -8.35 7.26 1.60
CA ARG A 188 -7.97 8.69 1.64
C ARG A 188 -9.05 9.55 2.26
N ALA A 189 -10.32 9.34 1.88
CA ALA A 189 -11.45 10.09 2.41
C ALA A 189 -11.57 9.89 3.93
N VAL A 190 -11.57 8.65 4.40
CA VAL A 190 -11.63 8.30 5.82
C VAL A 190 -10.46 8.89 6.60
N ALA A 191 -9.22 8.76 6.09
CA ALA A 191 -8.05 9.33 6.76
C ALA A 191 -8.13 10.86 6.84
N LEU A 192 -8.54 11.53 5.77
CA LEU A 192 -8.70 12.99 5.72
C LEU A 192 -9.76 13.46 6.72
N ALA A 193 -10.96 12.88 6.67
CA ALA A 193 -12.04 13.23 7.55
C ALA A 193 -11.68 12.97 9.02
N ALA A 194 -11.10 11.81 9.34
CA ALA A 194 -10.69 11.46 10.70
C ALA A 194 -9.64 12.44 11.25
N LEU A 195 -8.62 12.78 10.46
CA LEU A 195 -7.56 13.70 10.91
C LEU A 195 -8.07 15.15 11.02
N ARG A 196 -8.84 15.61 10.03
CA ARG A 196 -9.42 16.96 9.99
C ARG A 196 -10.41 17.19 11.14
N GLU A 197 -11.22 16.19 11.46
CA GLU A 197 -12.15 16.23 12.60
C GLU A 197 -11.49 15.94 13.95
N ARG A 198 -10.16 15.74 13.99
CA ARG A 198 -9.40 15.47 15.21
C ARG A 198 -9.96 14.25 15.97
N ARG A 199 -10.23 13.15 15.26
CA ARG A 199 -10.71 11.88 15.84
C ARG A 199 -9.56 11.11 16.48
N HIS A 200 -9.85 10.19 17.41
CA HIS A 200 -8.89 9.13 17.73
C HIS A 200 -8.74 8.21 16.53
N VAL A 201 -7.51 7.93 16.12
CA VAL A 201 -7.21 7.11 14.94
C VAL A 201 -6.31 5.94 15.30
N VAL A 202 -6.49 4.83 14.60
CA VAL A 202 -5.65 3.63 14.79
C VAL A 202 -5.09 3.15 13.46
N LEU A 203 -3.80 2.83 13.46
CA LEU A 203 -3.06 2.27 12.34
C LEU A 203 -2.49 0.91 12.74
N GLU A 204 -2.70 -0.11 11.92
CA GLU A 204 -1.99 -1.39 12.08
C GLU A 204 -0.69 -1.35 11.29
N VAL A 205 0.44 -1.63 11.96
CA VAL A 205 1.78 -1.53 11.34
C VAL A 205 2.62 -2.73 11.75
N LEU A 206 3.42 -3.27 10.82
CA LEU A 206 4.40 -4.29 11.16
C LEU A 206 5.60 -3.72 11.92
N PRO A 207 6.15 -4.43 12.94
CA PRO A 207 7.32 -3.96 13.66
C PRO A 207 8.53 -3.60 12.80
N SER A 208 8.76 -4.36 11.72
CA SER A 208 9.84 -4.13 10.75
C SER A 208 9.74 -2.79 10.01
N ARG A 209 8.57 -2.13 10.02
CA ARG A 209 8.34 -0.84 9.36
C ARG A 209 8.38 0.36 10.29
N LEU A 210 8.57 0.17 11.60
CA LEU A 210 8.55 1.30 12.53
C LEU A 210 9.60 2.36 12.16
N ALA A 211 10.76 1.94 11.65
CA ALA A 211 11.82 2.84 11.19
C ALA A 211 11.64 3.33 9.73
N HIS A 212 10.54 2.99 9.06
CA HIS A 212 10.35 3.36 7.66
C HIS A 212 10.20 4.89 7.52
N PRO A 213 11.01 5.58 6.68
CA PRO A 213 11.04 7.05 6.64
C PRO A 213 9.67 7.70 6.37
N ARG A 214 8.86 7.10 5.48
CA ARG A 214 7.51 7.62 5.17
C ARG A 214 6.56 7.50 6.36
N LEU A 215 6.70 6.47 7.19
CA LEU A 215 5.88 6.33 8.39
C LEU A 215 6.32 7.36 9.43
N MET A 216 7.62 7.47 9.68
CA MET A 216 8.16 8.43 10.65
C MET A 216 7.80 9.88 10.32
N ASP A 217 7.90 10.28 9.04
CA ASP A 217 7.42 11.57 8.53
C ASP A 217 5.93 11.79 8.86
N ALA A 218 5.09 10.80 8.54
CA ALA A 218 3.65 10.87 8.83
C ALA A 218 3.37 11.01 10.35
N LEU A 219 4.03 10.21 11.19
CA LEU A 219 3.85 10.25 12.64
C LEU A 219 4.29 11.59 13.25
N GLN A 220 5.42 12.15 12.80
CA GLN A 220 5.90 13.46 13.24
C GLN A 220 4.91 14.56 12.89
N ARG A 221 4.35 14.52 11.67
CA ARG A 221 3.36 15.49 11.20
C ARG A 221 2.02 15.36 11.92
N VAL A 222 1.54 14.14 12.17
CA VAL A 222 0.35 13.93 13.02
C VAL A 222 0.57 14.46 14.44
N LYS A 223 1.75 14.22 15.02
CA LYS A 223 2.11 14.79 16.32
C LYS A 223 2.12 16.32 16.29
N ALA A 224 2.62 16.93 15.21
CA ALA A 224 2.60 18.39 15.02
C ALA A 224 1.17 18.95 14.87
N LEU A 225 0.21 18.15 14.41
CA LEU A 225 -1.21 18.46 14.47
C LEU A 225 -1.80 18.36 15.88
N GLY A 226 -1.00 18.08 16.91
CA GLY A 226 -1.41 18.05 18.32
C GLY A 226 -2.06 16.75 18.76
N TYR A 227 -1.72 15.63 18.12
CA TYR A 227 -2.13 14.30 18.57
C TYR A 227 -1.19 13.75 19.65
N ARG A 228 -1.76 13.04 20.63
CA ARG A 228 -1.01 12.11 21.48
C ARG A 228 -0.69 10.87 20.67
N MET A 229 0.53 10.35 20.80
CA MET A 229 0.97 9.14 20.12
C MET A 229 1.04 7.99 21.12
N SER A 230 0.53 6.82 20.75
CA SER A 230 0.68 5.60 21.55
C SER A 230 1.01 4.40 20.68
N ILE A 231 1.61 3.38 21.30
CA ILE A 231 1.93 2.11 20.67
C ILE A 231 1.32 1.00 21.51
N LEU A 232 0.54 0.14 20.87
CA LEU A 232 -0.07 -1.03 21.46
C LEU A 232 0.48 -2.28 20.77
N CYS A 233 1.31 -3.04 21.49
CA CYS A 233 1.89 -4.28 20.97
C CYS A 233 0.97 -5.47 21.25
N CYS A 234 0.73 -6.28 20.22
CA CYS A 234 0.08 -7.57 20.32
C CYS A 234 1.16 -8.63 20.60
N ASP A 235 1.16 -9.13 21.83
CA ASP A 235 2.06 -10.18 22.28
C ASP A 235 1.39 -11.55 22.09
N VAL A 236 2.10 -12.47 21.44
CA VAL A 236 1.63 -13.83 21.17
C VAL A 236 2.86 -14.73 21.03
N PRO A 237 2.80 -15.98 21.52
CA PRO A 237 3.83 -16.96 21.22
C PRO A 237 4.03 -17.11 19.70
N LEU A 238 5.31 -17.15 19.27
CA LEU A 238 5.67 -17.15 17.85
C LEU A 238 5.07 -18.36 17.11
N ASP A 239 5.11 -19.54 17.73
CA ASP A 239 4.54 -20.78 17.23
C ASP A 239 3.04 -20.66 16.96
N VAL A 240 2.28 -20.05 17.88
CA VAL A 240 0.85 -19.78 17.71
C VAL A 240 0.60 -18.82 16.55
N SER A 241 1.41 -17.76 16.43
CA SER A 241 1.30 -16.79 15.32
C SER A 241 1.57 -17.45 13.97
N LEU A 242 2.59 -18.30 13.89
CA LEU A 242 2.94 -19.06 12.69
C LEU A 242 1.88 -20.09 12.32
N GLU A 243 1.36 -20.84 13.31
CA GLU A 243 0.28 -21.79 13.09
C GLU A 243 -0.97 -21.09 12.54
N ARG A 244 -1.37 -19.96 13.14
CA ARG A 244 -2.48 -19.14 12.64
C ARG A 244 -2.21 -18.68 11.22
N ASN A 245 -1.00 -18.19 10.93
CA ASN A 245 -0.65 -17.72 9.60
C ASN A 245 -0.72 -18.82 8.54
N ARG A 246 -0.31 -20.06 8.87
CA ARG A 246 -0.43 -21.23 7.96
C ARG A 246 -1.88 -21.63 7.70
N LYS A 247 -2.77 -21.41 8.67
CA LYS A 247 -4.20 -21.70 8.55
C LYS A 247 -5.00 -20.61 7.83
N ARG A 248 -4.38 -19.46 7.55
CA ARG A 248 -5.04 -18.39 6.77
C ARG A 248 -5.28 -18.90 5.36
N ALA A 249 -6.50 -18.70 4.87
CA ALA A 249 -6.78 -18.94 3.46
C ALA A 249 -6.02 -17.93 2.59
N ASP A 250 -5.69 -18.30 1.35
CA ASP A 250 -4.99 -17.44 0.37
C ASP A 250 -5.71 -16.10 0.09
N ARG A 251 -6.96 -15.95 0.57
CA ARG A 251 -7.79 -14.76 0.40
C ARG A 251 -7.77 -13.81 1.60
N GLU A 252 -7.01 -14.10 2.66
CA GLU A 252 -6.91 -13.19 3.80
C GLU A 252 -6.01 -11.99 3.49
N ILE A 253 -6.59 -10.79 3.55
CA ILE A 253 -5.85 -9.55 3.39
C ILE A 253 -4.86 -9.41 4.54
N SER A 254 -3.57 -9.48 4.20
CA SER A 254 -2.48 -9.36 5.15
C SER A 254 -1.96 -7.93 5.21
N ALA A 255 -1.71 -7.45 6.44
CA ALA A 255 -1.03 -6.18 6.70
C ALA A 255 0.31 -6.03 5.97
N VAL A 256 0.97 -7.14 5.61
CA VAL A 256 2.22 -7.14 4.82
C VAL A 256 2.06 -6.39 3.49
N HIS A 257 0.91 -6.54 2.84
CA HIS A 257 0.69 -5.95 1.52
C HIS A 257 0.00 -4.59 1.60
N THR A 258 -0.71 -4.32 2.69
CA THR A 258 -1.60 -3.17 2.77
C THR A 258 -1.11 -2.04 3.68
N GLU A 259 -0.15 -2.26 4.56
CA GLU A 259 0.38 -1.21 5.46
C GLU A 259 0.85 0.06 4.72
N ILE A 260 1.40 -0.11 3.51
CA ILE A 260 1.90 0.99 2.68
C ILE A 260 0.75 1.90 2.24
N ASP A 261 -0.43 1.33 1.99
CA ASP A 261 -1.63 2.08 1.61
C ASP A 261 -2.11 2.93 2.79
N ALA A 262 -2.18 2.36 3.99
CA ALA A 262 -2.55 3.09 5.20
C ALA A 262 -1.63 4.31 5.43
N ILE A 263 -0.31 4.11 5.31
CA ILE A 263 0.69 5.19 5.41
C ILE A 263 0.47 6.24 4.32
N SER A 264 0.21 5.81 3.08
CA SER A 264 -0.05 6.70 1.94
C SER A 264 -1.29 7.57 2.18
N TRP A 265 -2.37 7.00 2.71
CA TRP A 265 -3.61 7.73 3.01
C TRP A 265 -3.43 8.78 4.09
N VAL A 266 -2.71 8.45 5.17
CA VAL A 266 -2.38 9.43 6.23
C VAL A 266 -1.55 10.57 5.65
N ARG A 267 -0.53 10.29 4.84
CA ARG A 267 0.30 11.32 4.21
C ARG A 267 -0.48 12.18 3.22
N HIS A 268 -1.43 11.59 2.51
CA HIS A 268 -2.35 12.33 1.66
C HIS A 268 -3.18 13.31 2.49
N ALA A 269 -3.84 12.82 3.54
CA ALA A 269 -4.66 13.63 4.43
C ALA A 269 -3.89 14.79 5.08
N LEU A 270 -2.66 14.55 5.53
CA LEU A 270 -1.80 15.58 6.11
C LEU A 270 -1.49 16.71 5.13
N ARG A 271 -1.21 16.39 3.85
CA ARG A 271 -0.93 17.41 2.84
C ARG A 271 -2.12 18.33 2.61
N GLU A 272 -3.32 17.75 2.49
CA GLU A 272 -4.58 18.51 2.33
C GLU A 272 -4.81 19.46 3.53
N ILE A 273 -4.66 18.93 4.75
CA ILE A 273 -4.84 19.73 5.98
C ILE A 273 -3.83 20.87 6.05
N GLU A 274 -2.56 20.63 5.69
CA GLU A 274 -1.53 21.66 5.71
C GLU A 274 -1.77 22.76 4.67
N GLN A 275 -2.24 22.39 3.47
CA GLN A 275 -2.63 23.35 2.43
C GLN A 275 -3.80 24.22 2.91
N ASP A 276 -4.83 23.62 3.52
CA ASP A 276 -5.96 24.34 4.11
C ASP A 276 -5.49 25.35 5.18
N LEU A 277 -4.59 24.92 6.08
CA LEU A 277 -4.05 25.78 7.13
C LEU A 277 -3.19 26.91 6.57
N ALA A 278 -2.39 26.65 5.54
CA ALA A 278 -1.58 27.66 4.88
C ALA A 278 -2.44 28.71 4.18
N ALA A 279 -3.50 28.29 3.49
CA ALA A 279 -4.45 29.19 2.83
C ALA A 279 -5.13 30.14 3.84
N ARG A 280 -5.56 29.63 5.00
CA ARG A 280 -6.18 30.44 6.07
C ARG A 280 -5.22 31.51 6.61
N ARG A 281 -3.97 31.14 6.90
CA ARG A 281 -2.94 32.08 7.39
C ARG A 281 -2.57 33.17 6.38
N SER A 282 -2.71 32.89 5.09
CA SER A 282 -2.48 33.89 4.04
C SER A 282 -3.64 34.89 3.97
N ASN A 283 -4.87 34.40 4.11
CA ASN A 283 -6.06 35.27 4.13
C ASN A 283 -6.07 36.18 5.37
N GLU A 284 -5.70 35.66 6.54
CA GLU A 284 -5.60 36.44 7.79
C GLU A 284 -4.57 37.57 7.68
N ARG A 285 -3.38 37.31 7.13
CA ARG A 285 -2.35 38.35 6.92
C ARG A 285 -2.74 39.40 5.89
N GLY A 286 -3.52 39.01 4.87
CA GLY A 286 -4.04 39.95 3.87
C GLY A 286 -5.07 40.91 4.46
N ALA A 287 -5.90 40.43 5.40
CA ALA A 287 -6.88 41.27 6.09
C ALA A 287 -6.24 42.27 7.05
N GLU A 288 -5.12 41.91 7.71
CA GLU A 288 -4.40 42.81 8.62
C GLU A 288 -3.63 43.92 7.90
N SER A 289 -3.17 43.69 6.66
CA SER A 289 -2.37 44.68 5.89
C SER A 289 -3.22 45.73 5.15
N GLY A 290 -4.55 45.59 5.16
CA GLY A 290 -5.49 46.50 4.50
C GLY A 290 -6.06 47.60 5.39
N ILE A 291 -5.51 47.76 6.60
CA ILE A 291 -5.84 48.81 7.59
C ILE A 291 -4.68 49.80 7.65
#